data_AF-A0A8K0TLW3-F1
#
_entry.id   AF-A0A8K0TLW3-F1
#
_cell.length_a   1.000
_cell.length_b   1.000
_cell.length_c   1.000
_cell.angle_alpha   90.00
_cell.angle_beta   90.00
_cell.angle_gamma   90.00
#
_symmetry.space_group_name_H-M   'P 1'
#
loop_
_entity.id
_entity.type
_entity.pdbx_description
1 polymer ?
#
loop_
_entity_poly.entity_id
_entity_poly.type
_entity_poly.pdbx_seq_one_letter_code
_entity_poly.pdbx_strand_id
1 'polypeptide(L)'
;MPPRLPLRPLKGSAVLGWKTQAASSRPVCLLCSLAPTPAAPRARNSPHQRRFQSTATTPNPAADARAELIDILLELQKTSPGYINLSRLQLALQGLRQAPGQESVRVAILGLVNGVDSGKTAKDLLRVLLSDALSSEAEWERELENHDPRHPLVVRVRQPRQTEEPGTLRISKTNLLHELEISCPGLNDLQLELLLTEVSPFAGDASGMKTVVDTEETLLIPTVDIPSNTGRFNAITTPVHKALVVSHGIMGAASVTSLPILQDKDTVLAVVDLPGYSPQDSDVMFQPVDIASASKGVRLFRESLGNAMEYQRLVNQSNLPALLSWLRTGVKTDEPTTKPAVRKLIASLLQASSAAVHNEESRLVGKAFAAQSVPGGSAGLNRGLSQWSQSAHEELQQQLDLAFTGRRWRRLGWWKLFWRVDDVELLTNDILAQRFLPSAERELVYLAGRIEEAKATTGETTPVYSQPAPETQQTSVKWPTHISFTRRYLHAETVPALQALAQRLVMQASSTSFLASSLSGLLYFWSPATTLYEAGAVAAVGIVWSLRRMQKRWDAARDFWEGEVREEGRKAVRGTEASVAGALEGKSAASLDDPEDAQARERAKELIGRANDALARLK
;
A
#
# COMPACT_ATOMS: atom_id res chain seq x y z
N MET A 1 42.24 -4.18 34.08
CA MET A 1 41.72 -3.69 35.38
C MET A 1 41.02 -2.35 35.16
N PRO A 2 39.70 -2.31 35.35
CA PRO A 2 39.01 -1.14 35.89
C PRO A 2 38.34 -1.47 37.25
N PRO A 3 38.09 -0.48 38.13
CA PRO A 3 37.75 -0.75 39.53
C PRO A 3 36.27 -1.07 39.74
N ARG A 4 36.06 -1.99 40.69
CA ARG A 4 34.78 -2.41 41.28
C ARG A 4 34.40 -1.46 42.41
N LEU A 5 33.13 -1.08 42.52
CA LEU A 5 32.47 -0.60 43.75
C LEU A 5 30.97 -1.00 43.73
N PRO A 6 30.30 -1.09 44.90
CA PRO A 6 29.77 -2.37 45.37
C PRO A 6 28.24 -2.48 45.49
N LEU A 7 27.77 -3.72 45.59
CA LEU A 7 26.43 -4.12 46.04
C LEU A 7 26.29 -3.94 47.56
N ARG A 8 25.16 -3.40 48.03
CA ARG A 8 24.45 -3.94 49.22
C ARG A 8 22.94 -3.61 49.22
N PRO A 9 22.13 -4.42 49.92
CA PRO A 9 20.70 -4.62 49.70
C PRO A 9 19.83 -4.09 50.86
N LEU A 10 18.49 -4.22 50.73
CA LEU A 10 17.48 -4.56 51.78
C LEU A 10 16.09 -4.45 51.14
N LYS A 11 15.41 -5.58 50.86
CA LYS A 11 14.27 -6.15 51.62
C LYS A 11 13.14 -5.14 51.94
N GLY A 12 11.98 -5.40 51.35
CA GLY A 12 10.69 -4.81 51.72
C GLY A 12 9.55 -5.45 50.94
N SER A 13 8.97 -6.50 51.53
CA SER A 13 7.79 -7.22 51.08
C SER A 13 6.56 -6.30 51.05
N ALA A 14 5.78 -6.31 49.97
CA ALA A 14 4.39 -5.88 50.00
C ALA A 14 3.54 -6.78 49.08
N VAL A 15 2.62 -7.46 49.73
CA VAL A 15 1.59 -8.38 49.24
C VAL A 15 0.26 -7.64 49.32
N LEU A 16 -0.67 -7.97 48.40
CA LEU A 16 -2.10 -7.56 48.32
C LEU A 16 -2.36 -6.17 47.72
N GLY A 17 -3.31 -5.97 46.81
CA GLY A 17 -4.34 -6.88 46.31
C GLY A 17 -5.04 -6.28 45.08
N TRP A 18 -5.49 -7.15 44.20
CA TRP A 18 -6.33 -6.81 43.06
C TRP A 18 -7.72 -6.40 43.56
N LYS A 19 -8.09 -5.14 43.30
CA LYS A 19 -9.47 -4.68 43.42
C LYS A 19 -10.22 -5.06 42.14
N THR A 20 -11.11 -6.03 42.29
CA THR A 20 -12.23 -6.32 41.39
C THR A 20 -13.10 -5.07 41.23
N GLN A 21 -13.21 -4.55 40.01
CA GLN A 21 -14.21 -3.53 39.68
C GLN A 21 -15.55 -4.22 39.43
N ALA A 22 -16.48 -4.03 40.36
CA ALA A 22 -17.86 -4.45 40.25
C ALA A 22 -18.63 -3.56 39.27
N ALA A 23 -19.50 -4.19 38.47
CA ALA A 23 -20.40 -3.54 37.53
C ALA A 23 -21.35 -2.56 38.24
N SER A 24 -21.40 -1.32 37.74
CA SER A 24 -22.34 -0.29 38.18
C SER A 24 -23.73 -0.57 37.59
N SER A 25 -24.63 -1.08 38.42
CA SER A 25 -26.07 -1.15 38.13
C SER A 25 -26.70 0.24 38.25
N ARG A 26 -27.34 0.72 37.19
CA ARG A 26 -28.19 1.93 37.23
C ARG A 26 -29.51 1.62 37.95
N PRO A 27 -29.98 2.44 38.91
CA PRO A 27 -31.27 2.23 39.55
C PRO A 27 -32.41 2.74 38.66
N VAL A 28 -33.42 1.88 38.45
CA VAL A 28 -34.69 2.19 37.78
C VAL A 28 -35.68 2.75 38.81
N CYS A 29 -36.23 3.93 38.58
CA CYS A 29 -37.28 4.53 39.41
C CYS A 29 -38.64 3.88 39.10
N LEU A 30 -39.27 3.27 40.11
CA LEU A 30 -40.57 2.59 40.04
C LEU A 30 -41.81 3.52 40.16
N LEU A 31 -41.66 4.85 40.06
CA LEU A 31 -42.77 5.80 40.20
C LEU A 31 -43.09 6.64 38.94
N CYS A 32 -42.41 6.40 37.80
CA CYS A 32 -42.65 7.15 36.56
C CYS A 32 -43.49 6.41 35.51
N SER A 33 -44.08 5.25 35.85
CA SER A 33 -44.80 4.38 34.90
C SER A 33 -46.32 4.45 34.96
N LEU A 34 -46.92 5.52 35.51
CA LEU A 34 -48.39 5.66 35.59
C LEU A 34 -48.85 7.13 35.47
N ALA A 35 -49.05 7.63 34.24
CA ALA A 35 -50.04 8.67 33.94
C ALA A 35 -50.33 8.77 32.42
N PRO A 36 -51.57 9.06 31.99
CA PRO A 36 -52.02 8.88 30.61
C PRO A 36 -51.89 10.15 29.75
N THR A 37 -51.60 9.99 28.45
CA THR A 37 -51.64 11.09 27.47
C THR A 37 -52.87 10.99 26.56
N PRO A 38 -53.57 12.11 26.26
CA PRO A 38 -54.77 12.15 25.43
C PRO A 38 -54.47 12.25 23.93
N ALA A 39 -55.52 12.04 23.14
CA ALA A 39 -55.53 11.83 21.69
C ALA A 39 -55.73 13.11 20.84
N ALA A 40 -55.50 12.92 19.53
CA ALA A 40 -56.01 13.63 18.33
C ALA A 40 -55.15 14.78 17.74
N PRO A 41 -55.29 15.17 16.44
CA PRO A 41 -56.27 14.73 15.43
C PRO A 41 -55.73 14.38 14.01
N ARG A 42 -56.68 13.95 13.15
CA ARG A 42 -56.65 13.59 11.72
C ARG A 42 -56.91 14.80 10.81
N ALA A 43 -56.28 14.87 9.62
CA ALA A 43 -56.84 15.41 8.34
C ALA A 43 -55.89 15.05 7.17
N ARG A 44 -56.27 14.25 6.16
CA ARG A 44 -57.09 14.49 4.93
C ARG A 44 -56.39 15.31 3.83
N ASN A 45 -55.92 14.65 2.75
CA ASN A 45 -56.58 14.58 1.42
C ASN A 45 -55.59 14.22 0.28
N SER A 46 -55.99 13.25 -0.55
CA SER A 46 -55.49 12.89 -1.88
C SER A 46 -56.05 13.84 -2.97
N PRO A 47 -55.61 13.80 -4.25
CA PRO A 47 -56.16 12.80 -5.19
C PRO A 47 -55.25 12.33 -6.38
N HIS A 48 -55.56 11.11 -6.84
CA HIS A 48 -55.52 10.60 -8.22
C HIS A 48 -54.29 10.76 -9.14
N GLN A 49 -53.70 9.63 -9.55
CA GLN A 49 -53.52 9.31 -10.97
C GLN A 49 -53.43 7.80 -11.28
N ARG A 50 -54.50 7.34 -11.95
CA ARG A 50 -54.65 6.29 -12.99
C ARG A 50 -53.80 5.01 -12.96
N ARG A 51 -54.51 3.96 -12.54
CA ARG A 51 -54.53 2.57 -13.03
C ARG A 51 -54.17 2.41 -14.52
N PHE A 52 -53.12 1.65 -14.80
CA PHE A 52 -53.06 0.70 -15.92
C PHE A 52 -52.72 -0.67 -15.33
N GLN A 53 -53.72 -1.55 -15.30
CA GLN A 53 -53.51 -2.99 -15.13
C GLN A 53 -53.32 -3.56 -16.52
N SER A 54 -52.18 -4.19 -16.75
CA SER A 54 -51.99 -5.16 -17.82
C SER A 54 -51.20 -6.33 -17.22
N THR A 55 -51.73 -7.51 -17.46
CA THR A 55 -51.36 -8.82 -16.91
C THR A 55 -49.95 -9.24 -17.29
N ALA A 56 -49.10 -9.58 -16.31
CA ALA A 56 -48.16 -10.72 -16.35
C ALA A 56 -47.31 -10.79 -15.08
N THR A 57 -47.21 -12.02 -14.53
CA THR A 57 -46.27 -12.51 -13.50
C THR A 57 -46.13 -11.69 -12.22
N THR A 58 -46.69 -12.21 -11.12
CA THR A 58 -46.20 -11.92 -9.77
C THR A 58 -44.69 -12.20 -9.73
N PRO A 59 -43.82 -11.19 -9.56
CA PRO A 59 -42.41 -11.43 -9.33
C PRO A 59 -42.31 -12.09 -7.95
N ASN A 60 -41.54 -13.18 -7.86
CA ASN A 60 -41.20 -13.73 -6.57
C ASN A 60 -40.12 -12.78 -6.00
N PRO A 61 -40.40 -11.94 -4.99
CA PRO A 61 -39.46 -10.87 -4.57
C PRO A 61 -38.10 -11.41 -4.10
N ALA A 62 -38.03 -12.70 -3.73
CA ALA A 62 -36.80 -13.39 -3.36
C ALA A 62 -35.92 -13.76 -4.58
N ALA A 63 -36.53 -14.03 -5.74
CA ALA A 63 -35.78 -14.31 -6.97
C ALA A 63 -35.14 -13.01 -7.52
N ASP A 64 -35.87 -11.91 -7.41
CA ASP A 64 -35.40 -10.58 -7.83
C ASP A 64 -34.24 -10.10 -6.94
N ALA A 65 -34.34 -10.28 -5.62
CA ALA A 65 -33.28 -9.89 -4.68
C ALA A 65 -31.96 -10.66 -4.92
N ARG A 66 -32.04 -11.93 -5.32
CA ARG A 66 -30.86 -12.75 -5.63
C ARG A 66 -30.17 -12.30 -6.91
N ALA A 67 -30.95 -12.02 -7.97
CA ALA A 67 -30.42 -11.48 -9.22
C ALA A 67 -29.82 -10.08 -9.03
N GLU A 68 -30.51 -9.20 -8.30
CA GLU A 68 -30.03 -7.86 -7.93
C GLU A 68 -28.69 -7.93 -7.19
N LEU A 69 -28.56 -8.86 -6.23
CA LEU A 69 -27.32 -9.04 -5.48
C LEU A 69 -26.16 -9.51 -6.36
N ILE A 70 -26.42 -10.42 -7.32
CA ILE A 70 -25.40 -10.87 -8.29
C ILE A 70 -24.90 -9.68 -9.11
N ASP A 71 -25.82 -8.86 -9.62
CA ASP A 71 -25.47 -7.70 -10.46
C ASP A 71 -24.65 -6.66 -9.67
N ILE A 72 -25.06 -6.35 -8.44
CA ILE A 72 -24.32 -5.42 -7.57
C ILE A 72 -22.91 -5.94 -7.26
N LEU A 73 -22.76 -7.22 -6.95
CA LEU A 73 -21.45 -7.81 -6.65
C LEU A 73 -20.52 -7.81 -7.87
N LEU A 74 -21.06 -8.00 -9.08
CA LEU A 74 -20.31 -7.89 -10.34
C LEU A 74 -19.93 -6.43 -10.65
N GLU A 75 -20.80 -5.47 -10.35
CA GLU A 75 -20.51 -4.04 -10.48
C GLU A 75 -19.42 -3.60 -9.50
N LEU A 76 -19.47 -4.09 -8.26
CA LEU A 76 -18.47 -3.85 -7.23
C LEU A 76 -17.10 -4.41 -7.65
N GLN A 77 -17.05 -5.61 -8.23
CA GLN A 77 -15.83 -6.20 -8.80
C GLN A 77 -15.17 -5.34 -9.89
N LYS A 78 -15.98 -4.71 -10.75
CA LYS A 78 -15.50 -3.89 -11.87
C LYS A 78 -15.02 -2.53 -11.41
N THR A 79 -15.75 -1.91 -10.49
CA THR A 79 -15.53 -0.53 -10.08
C THR A 79 -14.37 -0.41 -9.10
N SER A 80 -14.28 -1.34 -8.14
CA SER A 80 -13.36 -1.16 -7.00
C SER A 80 -12.74 -2.49 -6.53
N PRO A 81 -11.94 -3.18 -7.38
CA PRO A 81 -11.35 -4.48 -7.04
C PRO A 81 -10.37 -4.41 -5.85
N GLY A 82 -9.80 -3.25 -5.55
CA GLY A 82 -8.83 -3.06 -4.46
C GLY A 82 -9.41 -3.17 -3.06
N TYR A 83 -10.73 -3.03 -2.88
CA TYR A 83 -11.39 -3.09 -1.56
C TYR A 83 -12.06 -4.42 -1.28
N ILE A 84 -11.95 -5.40 -2.18
CA ILE A 84 -12.72 -6.64 -2.11
C ILE A 84 -11.78 -7.84 -2.22
N ASN A 85 -12.03 -8.86 -1.41
CA ASN A 85 -11.40 -10.14 -1.60
C ASN A 85 -12.00 -10.89 -2.81
N LEU A 86 -11.27 -10.91 -3.93
CA LEU A 86 -11.74 -11.50 -5.18
C LEU A 86 -12.08 -13.00 -5.06
N SER A 87 -11.29 -13.77 -4.32
CA SER A 87 -11.50 -15.21 -4.15
C SER A 87 -12.81 -15.49 -3.42
N ARG A 88 -13.09 -14.76 -2.33
CA ARG A 88 -14.35 -14.90 -1.59
C ARG A 88 -15.55 -14.39 -2.38
N LEU A 89 -15.38 -13.32 -3.18
CA LEU A 89 -16.42 -12.81 -4.07
C LEU A 89 -16.83 -13.85 -5.11
N GLN A 90 -15.86 -14.54 -5.72
CA GLN A 90 -16.13 -15.60 -6.68
C GLN A 90 -16.88 -16.77 -6.05
N LEU A 91 -16.51 -17.17 -4.82
CA LEU A 91 -17.24 -18.19 -4.07
C LEU A 91 -18.69 -17.77 -3.79
N ALA A 92 -18.91 -16.51 -3.37
CA ALA A 92 -20.23 -15.97 -3.14
C ALA A 92 -21.09 -15.95 -4.42
N LEU A 93 -20.53 -15.50 -5.54
CA LEU A 93 -21.19 -15.49 -6.84
C LEU A 93 -21.52 -16.91 -7.34
N GLN A 94 -20.64 -17.88 -7.10
CA GLN A 94 -20.90 -19.29 -7.44
C GLN A 94 -22.09 -19.83 -6.64
N GLY A 95 -22.14 -19.56 -5.33
CA GLY A 95 -23.28 -19.93 -4.48
C GLY A 95 -24.58 -19.27 -4.96
N LEU A 96 -24.56 -17.96 -5.21
CA LEU A 96 -25.74 -17.22 -5.68
C LEU A 96 -26.27 -17.68 -7.06
N ARG A 97 -25.42 -18.22 -7.93
CA ARG A 97 -25.84 -18.77 -9.24
C ARG A 97 -26.54 -20.13 -9.13
N GLN A 98 -26.35 -20.86 -8.04
CA GLN A 98 -27.04 -22.12 -7.79
C GLN A 98 -28.48 -21.88 -7.33
N ALA A 99 -29.35 -22.89 -7.42
CA ALA A 99 -30.73 -22.78 -6.98
C ALA A 99 -30.82 -22.66 -5.44
N PRO A 100 -31.77 -21.87 -4.90
CA PRO A 100 -31.97 -21.74 -3.45
C PRO A 100 -32.13 -23.10 -2.74
N GLY A 101 -31.35 -23.32 -1.68
CA GLY A 101 -31.34 -24.56 -0.88
C GLY A 101 -30.48 -25.68 -1.49
N GLN A 102 -30.04 -25.52 -2.73
CA GLN A 102 -29.17 -26.46 -3.45
C GLN A 102 -27.79 -25.83 -3.69
N GLU A 103 -27.33 -24.96 -2.79
CA GLU A 103 -25.99 -24.39 -2.88
C GLU A 103 -24.91 -25.34 -2.32
N SER A 104 -23.77 -25.43 -2.99
CA SER A 104 -22.61 -26.21 -2.53
C SER A 104 -21.89 -25.46 -1.40
N VAL A 105 -21.86 -26.04 -0.20
CA VAL A 105 -21.18 -25.44 0.96
C VAL A 105 -19.82 -26.09 1.17
N ARG A 106 -18.77 -25.30 0.94
CA ARG A 106 -17.39 -25.65 1.22
C ARG A 106 -17.01 -25.46 2.68
N VAL A 107 -16.51 -26.52 3.32
CA VAL A 107 -15.97 -26.49 4.68
C VAL A 107 -14.52 -26.94 4.65
N ALA A 108 -13.59 -26.11 5.12
CA ALA A 108 -12.20 -26.51 5.27
C ALA A 108 -12.00 -27.27 6.58
N ILE A 109 -11.18 -28.31 6.56
CA ILE A 109 -10.65 -29.03 7.72
C ILE A 109 -9.14 -28.83 7.68
N LEU A 110 -8.68 -27.93 8.54
CA LEU A 110 -7.34 -27.36 8.54
C LEU A 110 -6.52 -28.01 9.65
N GLY A 111 -5.57 -28.87 9.28
CA GLY A 111 -4.60 -29.42 10.22
C GLY A 111 -3.59 -28.36 10.64
N LEU A 112 -3.64 -27.91 11.89
CA LEU A 112 -2.75 -26.87 12.39
C LEU A 112 -1.35 -27.44 12.68
N VAL A 113 -0.35 -26.99 11.94
CA VAL A 113 1.03 -27.49 12.03
C VAL A 113 1.69 -27.07 13.35
N ASN A 114 1.50 -27.87 14.41
CA ASN A 114 2.09 -27.66 15.74
C ASN A 114 2.84 -28.90 16.26
N GLY A 115 3.16 -29.87 15.40
CA GLY A 115 3.78 -31.14 15.75
C GLY A 115 3.89 -32.11 14.57
N VAL A 116 4.26 -33.36 14.83
CA VAL A 116 4.53 -34.38 13.80
C VAL A 116 3.26 -34.98 13.18
N ASP A 117 2.12 -34.88 13.86
CA ASP A 117 0.90 -35.66 13.52
C ASP A 117 -0.36 -34.80 13.25
N SER A 118 -0.26 -33.47 13.12
CA SER A 118 -1.43 -32.58 12.99
C SER A 118 -2.34 -32.90 11.80
N GLY A 119 -1.77 -33.18 10.63
CA GLY A 119 -2.54 -33.62 9.46
C GLY A 119 -3.16 -35.00 9.62
N LYS A 120 -2.53 -35.90 10.39
CA LYS A 120 -3.11 -37.21 10.71
C LYS A 120 -4.35 -37.06 11.59
N THR A 121 -4.29 -36.20 12.62
CA THR A 121 -5.45 -35.92 13.47
C THR A 121 -6.63 -35.34 12.68
N ALA A 122 -6.38 -34.41 11.76
CA ALA A 122 -7.42 -33.85 10.88
C ALA A 122 -8.03 -34.92 9.96
N LYS A 123 -7.20 -35.82 9.43
CA LYS A 123 -7.60 -36.95 8.59
C LYS A 123 -8.42 -37.99 9.36
N ASP A 124 -7.99 -38.34 10.57
CA ASP A 124 -8.69 -39.27 11.46
C ASP A 124 -10.05 -38.71 11.88
N LEU A 125 -10.10 -37.42 12.19
CA LEU A 125 -11.36 -36.74 12.50
C LEU A 125 -12.32 -36.79 11.31
N LEU A 126 -11.84 -36.47 10.10
CA LEU A 126 -12.65 -36.54 8.87
C LEU A 126 -13.17 -37.95 8.62
N ARG A 127 -12.32 -38.97 8.78
CA ARG A 127 -12.71 -40.38 8.63
C ARG A 127 -13.83 -40.75 9.59
N VAL A 128 -13.67 -40.47 10.88
CA VAL A 128 -14.66 -40.83 11.90
C VAL A 128 -15.96 -40.03 11.72
N LEU A 129 -15.88 -38.77 11.30
CA LEU A 129 -17.05 -37.91 11.08
C LEU A 129 -17.93 -38.38 9.91
N LEU A 130 -17.32 -38.98 8.88
CA LEU A 130 -18.02 -39.48 7.70
C LEU A 130 -18.30 -40.99 7.74
N SER A 131 -17.67 -41.73 8.65
CA SER A 131 -17.87 -43.18 8.75
C SER A 131 -19.30 -43.52 9.12
N ASP A 132 -19.91 -44.44 8.38
CA ASP A 132 -21.20 -45.02 8.74
C ASP A 132 -20.95 -46.27 9.59
N ALA A 133 -21.49 -46.25 10.82
CA ALA A 133 -21.34 -47.36 11.75
C ALA A 133 -22.15 -48.59 11.31
N LEU A 134 -23.26 -48.40 10.59
CA LEU A 134 -24.16 -49.49 10.18
C LEU A 134 -23.59 -50.33 9.03
N SER A 135 -22.67 -49.77 8.24
CA SER A 135 -21.99 -50.45 7.15
C SER A 135 -20.59 -50.93 7.58
N SER A 136 -20.11 -51.96 6.89
CA SER A 136 -18.72 -52.38 7.00
C SER A 136 -17.76 -51.27 6.53
N GLU A 137 -16.49 -51.36 6.94
CA GLU A 137 -15.44 -50.44 6.48
C GLU A 137 -15.45 -50.30 4.95
N ALA A 138 -15.69 -49.07 4.48
CA ALA A 138 -15.79 -48.75 3.07
C ALA A 138 -14.40 -48.54 2.43
N GLU A 139 -14.30 -48.68 1.11
CA GLU A 139 -13.03 -48.54 0.37
C GLU A 139 -12.41 -47.15 0.56
N TRP A 140 -13.24 -46.11 0.54
CA TRP A 140 -12.80 -44.73 0.75
C TRP A 140 -12.17 -44.51 2.15
N GLU A 141 -12.56 -45.29 3.18
CA GLU A 141 -11.96 -45.18 4.52
C GLU A 141 -10.51 -45.66 4.50
N ARG A 142 -10.22 -46.69 3.70
CA ARG A 142 -8.86 -47.22 3.49
C ARG A 142 -8.03 -46.30 2.60
N GLU A 143 -8.64 -45.73 1.57
CA GLU A 143 -8.00 -44.73 0.71
C GLU A 143 -7.61 -43.48 1.51
N LEU A 144 -8.51 -42.99 2.37
CA LEU A 144 -8.23 -41.86 3.26
C LEU A 144 -7.13 -42.20 4.28
N GLU A 145 -7.09 -43.42 4.83
CA GLU A 145 -6.00 -43.85 5.71
C GLU A 145 -4.64 -43.80 5.01
N ASN A 146 -4.58 -44.19 3.73
CA ASN A 146 -3.33 -44.19 2.94
C ASN A 146 -2.96 -42.81 2.37
N HIS A 147 -3.84 -41.81 2.46
CA HIS A 147 -3.59 -40.46 1.94
C HIS A 147 -2.56 -39.69 2.78
N ASP A 148 -1.64 -39.00 2.08
CA ASP A 148 -0.64 -38.12 2.68
C ASP A 148 -1.28 -36.76 3.02
N PRO A 149 -1.37 -36.36 4.30
CA PRO A 149 -2.04 -35.12 4.70
C PRO A 149 -1.39 -33.84 4.14
N ARG A 150 -0.15 -33.89 3.68
CA ARG A 150 0.53 -32.75 3.02
C ARG A 150 -0.07 -32.40 1.67
N HIS A 151 -0.72 -33.37 1.03
CA HIS A 151 -1.39 -33.14 -0.24
C HIS A 151 -2.86 -32.80 0.03
N PRO A 152 -3.38 -31.73 -0.59
CA PRO A 152 -4.77 -31.34 -0.43
C PRO A 152 -5.73 -32.41 -0.97
N LEU A 153 -6.83 -32.61 -0.26
CA LEU A 153 -7.90 -33.54 -0.65
C LEU A 153 -9.26 -32.84 -0.56
N VAL A 154 -10.06 -32.95 -1.62
CA VAL A 154 -11.44 -32.46 -1.66
C VAL A 154 -12.38 -33.66 -1.57
N VAL A 155 -13.20 -33.69 -0.53
CA VAL A 155 -14.19 -34.74 -0.29
C VAL A 155 -15.58 -34.19 -0.57
N ARG A 156 -16.28 -34.75 -1.56
CA ARG A 156 -17.65 -34.36 -1.91
C ARG A 156 -18.63 -35.34 -1.31
N VAL A 157 -19.50 -34.84 -0.43
CA VAL A 157 -20.56 -35.65 0.20
C VAL A 157 -21.84 -35.52 -0.60
N ARG A 158 -22.19 -36.57 -1.35
CA ARG A 158 -23.37 -36.61 -2.22
C ARG A 158 -23.89 -38.03 -2.40
N GLN A 159 -25.15 -38.17 -2.80
CA GLN A 159 -25.66 -39.47 -3.25
C GLN A 159 -25.00 -39.85 -4.58
N PRO A 160 -24.48 -41.08 -4.73
CA PRO A 160 -23.91 -41.55 -6.00
C PRO A 160 -25.03 -41.61 -7.06
N ARG A 161 -24.77 -41.06 -8.26
CA ARG A 161 -25.67 -41.24 -9.40
C ARG A 161 -25.57 -42.69 -9.87
N GLN A 162 -26.69 -43.30 -10.27
CA GLN A 162 -26.85 -44.72 -10.63
C GLN A 162 -25.93 -45.25 -11.75
N THR A 163 -25.03 -44.44 -12.29
CA THR A 163 -24.09 -44.79 -13.37
C THR A 163 -22.62 -44.77 -12.91
N GLU A 164 -22.35 -44.43 -11.64
CA GLU A 164 -20.99 -44.28 -11.10
C GLU A 164 -20.80 -45.22 -9.90
N GLU A 165 -19.69 -45.98 -9.89
CA GLU A 165 -19.32 -46.84 -8.76
C GLU A 165 -19.08 -45.99 -7.50
N PRO A 166 -19.66 -46.35 -6.34
CA PRO A 166 -19.50 -45.59 -5.10
C PRO A 166 -18.09 -45.76 -4.54
N GLY A 167 -17.41 -44.63 -4.23
CA GLY A 167 -16.19 -44.63 -3.43
C GLY A 167 -14.86 -44.74 -4.19
N THR A 168 -14.84 -44.53 -5.51
CA THR A 168 -13.58 -44.50 -6.28
C THR A 168 -12.92 -43.11 -6.21
N LEU A 169 -11.65 -43.02 -5.80
CA LEU A 169 -10.82 -41.82 -6.03
C LEU A 169 -10.75 -41.50 -7.52
N ARG A 170 -11.47 -40.46 -7.95
CA ARG A 170 -11.36 -39.94 -9.32
C ARG A 170 -10.20 -38.95 -9.38
N ILE A 171 -9.03 -39.45 -9.76
CA ILE A 171 -7.95 -38.61 -10.28
C ILE A 171 -8.39 -38.12 -11.67
N SER A 172 -9.25 -37.09 -11.69
CA SER A 172 -9.62 -36.44 -12.93
C SER A 172 -8.42 -35.62 -13.40
N LYS A 173 -7.82 -35.97 -14.54
CA LYS A 173 -6.68 -35.24 -15.17
C LYS A 173 -6.95 -33.74 -15.44
N THR A 174 -8.19 -33.29 -15.26
CA THR A 174 -8.65 -31.91 -15.43
C THR A 174 -8.74 -31.12 -14.12
N ASN A 175 -8.74 -31.78 -12.96
CA ASN A 175 -8.79 -31.14 -11.64
C ASN A 175 -7.43 -31.24 -10.97
N LEU A 176 -6.91 -30.07 -10.55
CA LEU A 176 -5.58 -29.91 -9.97
C LEU A 176 -5.46 -30.50 -8.54
N LEU A 177 -6.56 -30.98 -7.95
CA LEU A 177 -6.66 -31.49 -6.58
C LEU A 177 -7.17 -32.93 -6.57
N HIS A 178 -6.78 -33.73 -5.57
CA HIS A 178 -7.33 -35.07 -5.36
C HIS A 178 -8.80 -34.96 -4.92
N GLU A 179 -9.70 -35.68 -5.59
CA GLU A 179 -11.14 -35.67 -5.29
C GLU A 179 -11.63 -37.05 -4.87
N LEU A 180 -12.41 -37.09 -3.78
CA LEU A 180 -13.05 -38.28 -3.25
C LEU A 180 -14.55 -38.05 -3.12
N GLU A 181 -15.37 -38.96 -3.62
CA GLU A 181 -16.83 -38.86 -3.53
C GLU A 181 -17.38 -39.89 -2.53
N ILE A 182 -18.13 -39.42 -1.55
CA ILE A 182 -18.59 -40.24 -0.43
C ILE A 182 -20.10 -40.08 -0.27
N SER A 183 -20.78 -41.18 0.04
CA SER A 183 -22.16 -41.16 0.51
C SER A 183 -22.18 -41.31 2.03
N CYS A 184 -22.73 -40.33 2.73
CA CYS A 184 -22.92 -40.36 4.18
C CYS A 184 -24.42 -40.16 4.50
N PRO A 185 -25.10 -41.15 5.08
CA PRO A 185 -26.48 -41.00 5.54
C PRO A 185 -26.63 -39.78 6.45
N GLY A 186 -27.62 -38.92 6.15
CA GLY A 186 -27.88 -37.70 6.93
C GLY A 186 -26.99 -36.49 6.61
N LEU A 187 -26.03 -36.60 5.69
CA LEU A 187 -25.27 -35.47 5.12
C LEU A 187 -25.40 -35.36 3.58
N ASN A 188 -25.86 -36.43 2.93
CA ASN A 188 -26.03 -36.51 1.47
C ASN A 188 -26.84 -35.36 0.85
N ASP A 189 -27.89 -34.89 1.53
CA ASP A 189 -28.80 -33.87 0.98
C ASP A 189 -28.28 -32.44 1.19
N LEU A 190 -27.16 -32.28 1.90
CA LEU A 190 -26.60 -30.99 2.30
C LEU A 190 -25.61 -30.40 1.28
N GLN A 191 -25.24 -31.15 0.24
CA GLN A 191 -24.27 -30.74 -0.80
C GLN A 191 -22.97 -30.14 -0.22
N LEU A 192 -22.27 -30.96 0.57
CA LEU A 192 -21.05 -30.54 1.26
C LEU A 192 -19.80 -30.87 0.45
N GLU A 193 -18.89 -29.91 0.40
CA GLU A 193 -17.53 -30.10 -0.13
C GLU A 193 -16.55 -29.84 1.01
N LEU A 194 -15.82 -30.87 1.46
CA LEU A 194 -14.87 -30.78 2.56
C LEU A 194 -13.46 -30.69 2.00
N LEU A 195 -12.72 -29.64 2.33
CA LEU A 195 -11.32 -29.48 1.93
C LEU A 195 -10.41 -29.87 3.09
N LEU A 196 -9.65 -30.95 2.96
CA LEU A 196 -8.61 -31.34 3.90
C LEU A 196 -7.26 -30.77 3.45
N THR A 197 -6.63 -29.94 4.29
CA THR A 197 -5.28 -29.41 4.06
C THR A 197 -4.60 -29.06 5.38
N GLU A 198 -3.28 -29.02 5.40
CA GLU A 198 -2.50 -28.48 6.52
C GLU A 198 -2.33 -26.96 6.37
N VAL A 199 -2.29 -26.24 7.50
CA VAL A 199 -2.10 -24.78 7.51
C VAL A 199 -1.16 -24.36 8.63
N SER A 200 -0.30 -23.40 8.33
CA SER A 200 0.57 -22.74 9.30
C SER A 200 0.20 -21.25 9.42
N PRO A 201 -0.70 -20.85 10.34
CA PRO A 201 -1.17 -19.46 10.46
C PRO A 201 -0.04 -18.49 10.85
N PHE A 202 1.07 -19.00 11.38
CA PHE A 202 2.26 -18.24 11.79
C PHE A 202 3.37 -18.17 10.73
N ALA A 203 3.24 -18.82 9.57
CA ALA A 203 4.32 -18.90 8.58
C ALA A 203 4.51 -17.63 7.73
N GLY A 204 3.57 -16.68 7.80
CA GLY A 204 3.64 -15.41 7.08
C GLY A 204 3.80 -14.22 8.02
N ASP A 205 4.96 -13.57 7.92
CA ASP A 205 5.37 -12.27 8.49
C ASP A 205 5.77 -12.23 9.97
N ALA A 206 7.08 -12.32 10.21
CA ALA A 206 7.74 -11.96 11.46
C ALA A 206 7.71 -10.44 11.79
N SER A 207 6.87 -9.64 11.11
CA SER A 207 6.97 -8.17 11.10
C SER A 207 5.71 -7.40 11.56
N GLY A 208 4.59 -8.03 11.93
CA GLY A 208 3.40 -7.23 12.23
C GLY A 208 2.31 -7.94 13.01
N MET A 209 1.73 -7.20 13.95
CA MET A 209 0.51 -7.54 14.68
C MET A 209 -0.65 -7.72 13.68
N LYS A 210 -0.91 -8.96 13.24
CA LYS A 210 -2.09 -9.27 12.42
C LYS A 210 -3.35 -8.98 13.23
N THR A 211 -4.30 -8.26 12.63
CA THR A 211 -5.59 -8.04 13.29
C THR A 211 -6.40 -9.33 13.32
N VAL A 212 -7.38 -9.40 14.22
CA VAL A 212 -8.35 -10.51 14.33
C VAL A 212 -8.93 -10.85 12.95
N VAL A 213 -9.34 -9.82 12.19
CA VAL A 213 -9.96 -9.91 10.86
C VAL A 213 -9.03 -10.56 9.84
N ASP A 214 -7.75 -10.18 9.82
CA ASP A 214 -6.76 -10.72 8.88
C ASP A 214 -6.50 -12.22 9.12
N THR A 215 -6.52 -12.64 10.39
CA THR A 215 -6.31 -14.06 10.73
C THR A 215 -7.51 -14.94 10.38
N GLU A 216 -8.73 -14.47 10.66
CA GLU A 216 -9.96 -15.19 10.26
C GLU A 216 -10.07 -15.28 8.74
N GLU A 217 -9.72 -14.22 8.01
CA GLU A 217 -9.73 -14.22 6.55
C GLU A 217 -8.68 -15.20 5.97
N THR A 218 -7.50 -15.30 6.59
CA THR A 218 -6.47 -16.28 6.19
C THR A 218 -6.97 -17.73 6.35
N LEU A 219 -7.75 -18.02 7.39
CA LEU A 219 -8.32 -19.35 7.62
C LEU A 219 -9.46 -19.69 6.65
N LEU A 220 -10.23 -18.69 6.20
CA LEU A 220 -11.31 -18.87 5.22
C LEU A 220 -10.82 -18.94 3.77
N ILE A 221 -9.55 -18.59 3.52
CA ILE A 221 -8.92 -18.65 2.22
C ILE A 221 -7.60 -19.45 2.34
N PRO A 222 -7.68 -20.76 2.64
CA PRO A 222 -6.50 -21.59 2.69
C PRO A 222 -5.76 -21.55 1.35
N THR A 223 -4.43 -21.45 1.44
CA THR A 223 -3.52 -21.58 0.31
C THR A 223 -3.08 -23.02 0.22
N VAL A 224 -3.25 -23.59 -0.98
CA VAL A 224 -3.03 -24.99 -1.25
C VAL A 224 -1.95 -25.13 -2.29
N ASP A 225 -0.88 -25.85 -1.93
CA ASP A 225 0.24 -26.09 -2.83
C ASP A 225 -0.03 -27.29 -3.74
N ILE A 226 -0.09 -27.02 -5.05
CA ILE A 226 -0.35 -28.04 -6.05
C ILE A 226 0.95 -28.40 -6.76
N PRO A 227 1.40 -29.67 -6.71
CA PRO A 227 2.59 -30.09 -7.46
C PRO A 227 2.31 -30.05 -8.97
N SER A 228 3.14 -29.31 -9.71
CA SER A 228 3.16 -29.34 -11.17
C SER A 228 3.98 -30.52 -11.67
N ASN A 229 3.71 -30.98 -12.91
CA ASN A 229 4.49 -32.02 -13.61
C ASN A 229 6.00 -31.71 -13.72
N THR A 230 6.41 -30.46 -13.48
CA THR A 230 7.81 -29.99 -13.50
C THR A 230 8.48 -30.04 -12.12
N GLY A 231 7.81 -30.53 -11.07
CA GLY A 231 8.31 -30.56 -9.69
C GLY A 231 8.24 -29.21 -8.96
N ARG A 232 7.62 -28.19 -9.56
CA ARG A 232 7.34 -26.89 -8.92
C ARG A 232 5.96 -26.90 -8.28
N PHE A 233 5.80 -26.28 -7.13
CA PHE A 233 4.50 -26.11 -6.47
C PHE A 233 3.86 -24.79 -6.90
N ASN A 234 2.57 -24.83 -7.25
CA ASN A 234 1.76 -23.64 -7.47
C ASN A 234 0.80 -23.47 -6.30
N ALA A 235 0.96 -22.38 -5.55
CA ALA A 235 0.04 -22.03 -4.48
C ALA A 235 -1.27 -21.49 -5.08
N ILE A 236 -2.38 -22.18 -4.81
CA ILE A 236 -3.73 -21.77 -5.21
C ILE A 236 -4.54 -21.45 -3.97
N THR A 237 -5.18 -20.29 -3.93
CA THR A 237 -6.12 -19.93 -2.87
C THR A 237 -7.45 -20.64 -3.10
N THR A 238 -7.92 -21.41 -2.12
CA THR A 238 -9.18 -22.14 -2.18
C THR A 238 -10.16 -21.62 -1.13
N PRO A 239 -10.99 -20.61 -1.45
CA PRO A 239 -11.91 -20.01 -0.48
C PRO A 239 -12.98 -21.00 -0.03
N VAL A 240 -13.35 -20.91 1.26
CA VAL A 240 -14.38 -21.74 1.89
C VAL A 240 -15.44 -20.92 2.63
N HIS A 241 -16.56 -21.53 2.97
CA HIS A 241 -17.64 -20.88 3.72
C HIS A 241 -17.44 -21.02 5.24
N LYS A 242 -16.90 -22.16 5.67
CA LYS A 242 -16.61 -22.47 7.07
C LYS A 242 -15.23 -23.10 7.18
N ALA A 243 -14.56 -22.94 8.30
CA ALA A 243 -13.26 -23.56 8.55
C ALA A 243 -13.23 -24.25 9.93
N LEU A 244 -12.72 -25.47 9.96
CA LEU A 244 -12.48 -26.26 11.14
C LEU A 244 -10.97 -26.34 11.36
N VAL A 245 -10.46 -25.70 12.40
CA VAL A 245 -9.03 -25.75 12.73
C VAL A 245 -8.78 -26.90 13.68
N VAL A 246 -8.13 -27.96 13.22
CA VAL A 246 -7.87 -29.19 13.98
C VAL A 246 -6.44 -29.17 14.51
N SER A 247 -6.29 -29.45 15.80
CA SER A 247 -4.99 -29.65 16.43
C SER A 247 -5.03 -30.84 17.39
N HIS A 248 -3.86 -31.25 17.87
CA HIS A 248 -3.72 -32.41 18.75
C HIS A 248 -3.01 -32.04 20.06
N GLY A 249 -3.50 -32.59 21.17
CA GLY A 249 -2.89 -32.50 22.48
C GLY A 249 -2.90 -31.09 23.09
N ILE A 250 -2.27 -30.98 24.26
CA ILE A 250 -2.17 -29.73 25.03
C ILE A 250 -1.39 -28.62 24.31
N MET A 251 -0.39 -28.97 23.49
CA MET A 251 0.37 -28.00 22.70
C MET A 251 -0.47 -27.43 21.56
N GLY A 252 -1.29 -28.28 20.91
CA GLY A 252 -2.29 -27.83 19.95
C GLY A 252 -3.31 -26.90 20.58
N ALA A 253 -3.81 -27.24 21.77
CA ALA A 253 -4.74 -26.41 22.54
C ALA A 253 -4.18 -25.00 22.85
N ALA A 254 -2.91 -24.91 23.27
CA ALA A 254 -2.26 -23.63 23.54
C ALA A 254 -2.12 -22.78 22.27
N SER A 255 -1.76 -23.42 21.16
CA SER A 255 -1.58 -22.74 19.87
C SER A 255 -2.91 -22.20 19.33
N VAL A 256 -3.99 -22.98 19.42
CA VAL A 256 -5.35 -22.56 19.05
C VAL A 256 -5.82 -21.39 19.93
N THR A 257 -5.59 -21.45 21.24
CA THR A 257 -5.99 -20.38 22.17
C THR A 257 -5.26 -19.06 21.88
N SER A 258 -4.07 -19.11 21.27
CA SER A 258 -3.33 -17.92 20.86
C SER A 258 -3.85 -17.28 19.57
N LEU A 259 -4.71 -17.97 18.80
CA LEU A 259 -5.30 -17.43 17.59
C LEU A 259 -6.46 -16.51 17.95
N PRO A 260 -6.52 -15.28 17.42
CA PRO A 260 -7.62 -14.36 17.67
C PRO A 260 -8.84 -14.70 16.79
N ILE A 261 -9.43 -15.89 16.96
CA ILE A 261 -10.58 -16.40 16.16
C ILE A 261 -11.93 -16.05 16.81
N LEU A 262 -12.00 -14.90 17.46
CA LEU A 262 -12.84 -14.72 18.66
C LEU A 262 -14.25 -14.15 18.42
N GLN A 263 -14.68 -13.89 17.17
CA GLN A 263 -15.96 -13.20 16.97
C GLN A 263 -17.11 -14.07 16.48
N ASP A 264 -16.88 -15.08 15.62
CA ASP A 264 -17.97 -15.90 15.06
C ASP A 264 -17.65 -17.41 15.06
N LYS A 265 -18.01 -18.09 16.17
CA LYS A 265 -17.89 -19.56 16.35
C LYS A 265 -18.69 -20.36 15.31
N ASP A 266 -19.64 -19.73 14.62
CA ASP A 266 -20.41 -20.42 13.59
C ASP A 266 -19.63 -20.56 12.28
N THR A 267 -18.65 -19.69 12.02
CA THR A 267 -17.91 -19.63 10.74
C THR A 267 -16.56 -20.34 10.87
N VAL A 268 -15.82 -20.08 11.96
CA VAL A 268 -14.56 -20.77 12.26
C VAL A 268 -14.67 -21.46 13.62
N LEU A 269 -14.41 -22.76 13.65
CA LEU A 269 -14.41 -23.55 14.88
C LEU A 269 -13.05 -24.21 15.07
N ALA A 270 -12.46 -24.03 16.24
CA ALA A 270 -11.27 -24.76 16.62
C ALA A 270 -11.61 -26.07 17.34
N VAL A 271 -10.98 -27.15 16.92
CA VAL A 271 -11.13 -28.51 17.47
C VAL A 271 -9.78 -29.01 17.94
N VAL A 272 -9.75 -29.57 19.15
CA VAL A 272 -8.53 -30.14 19.71
C VAL A 272 -8.81 -31.58 20.12
N ASP A 273 -7.99 -32.50 19.61
CA ASP A 273 -8.01 -33.90 20.03
C ASP A 273 -7.34 -34.03 21.41
N LEU A 274 -8.15 -34.32 22.43
CA LEU A 274 -7.76 -34.47 23.84
C LEU A 274 -8.37 -35.77 24.38
N PRO A 275 -7.71 -36.93 24.18
CA PRO A 275 -8.27 -38.21 24.58
C PRO A 275 -8.50 -38.25 26.10
N GLY A 276 -9.69 -38.73 26.50
CA GLY A 276 -10.09 -38.83 27.91
C GLY A 276 -10.48 -37.50 28.59
N TYR A 277 -10.44 -36.36 27.89
CA TYR A 277 -10.94 -35.09 28.42
C TYR A 277 -12.45 -34.95 28.15
N SER A 278 -13.24 -34.89 29.21
CA SER A 278 -14.68 -34.60 29.11
C SER A 278 -14.93 -33.15 29.55
N PRO A 279 -15.53 -32.30 28.71
CA PRO A 279 -15.85 -30.92 29.07
C PRO A 279 -16.96 -30.92 30.13
N GLN A 280 -16.58 -30.74 31.40
CA GLN A 280 -17.52 -30.39 32.46
C GLN A 280 -17.52 -28.86 32.55
N ASP A 281 -18.51 -28.21 31.91
CA ASP A 281 -18.86 -26.77 31.99
C ASP A 281 -17.70 -25.77 31.92
N SER A 282 -16.62 -26.11 31.22
CA SER A 282 -15.45 -25.25 31.04
C SER A 282 -15.66 -24.39 29.79
N ASP A 283 -15.69 -23.05 29.94
CA ASP A 283 -15.75 -22.09 28.83
C ASP A 283 -14.39 -22.03 28.10
N VAL A 284 -14.11 -23.07 27.33
CA VAL A 284 -12.87 -23.20 26.55
C VAL A 284 -13.11 -22.63 25.15
N MET A 285 -12.11 -21.94 24.60
CA MET A 285 -12.17 -21.30 23.27
C MET A 285 -12.15 -22.30 22.10
N PHE A 286 -12.06 -23.60 22.38
CA PHE A 286 -12.03 -24.68 21.39
C PHE A 286 -12.94 -25.82 21.83
N GLN A 287 -13.37 -26.64 20.87
CA GLN A 287 -14.15 -27.84 21.10
C GLN A 287 -13.21 -29.04 21.33
N PRO A 288 -13.20 -29.65 22.53
CA PRO A 288 -12.45 -30.87 22.77
C PRO A 288 -13.16 -32.07 22.13
N VAL A 289 -12.40 -32.91 21.45
CA VAL A 289 -12.88 -34.16 20.83
C VAL A 289 -11.96 -35.31 21.24
N ASP A 290 -12.52 -36.50 21.41
CA ASP A 290 -11.75 -37.74 21.61
C ASP A 290 -11.94 -38.65 20.40
N ILE A 291 -11.03 -38.51 19.43
CA ILE A 291 -11.12 -39.24 18.15
C ILE A 291 -10.92 -40.75 18.37
N ALA A 292 -10.07 -41.13 19.33
CA ALA A 292 -9.77 -42.52 19.65
C ALA A 292 -11.00 -43.25 20.20
N SER A 293 -11.73 -42.61 21.13
CA SER A 293 -12.98 -43.15 21.67
C SER A 293 -14.06 -43.31 20.60
N ALA A 294 -14.21 -42.31 19.70
CA ALA A 294 -15.16 -42.37 18.61
C ALA A 294 -14.84 -43.49 17.61
N SER A 295 -13.57 -43.61 17.18
CA SER A 295 -13.11 -44.66 16.29
C SER A 295 -13.31 -46.06 16.89
N LYS A 296 -13.01 -46.23 18.19
CA LYS A 296 -13.28 -47.48 18.92
C LYS A 296 -14.76 -47.82 18.94
N GLY A 297 -15.62 -46.83 19.15
CA GLY A 297 -17.07 -47.00 19.10
C GLY A 297 -17.53 -47.57 17.76
N VAL A 298 -17.14 -46.94 16.64
CA VAL A 298 -17.52 -47.37 15.28
C VAL A 298 -17.06 -48.81 15.02
N ARG A 299 -15.83 -49.17 15.41
CA ARG A 299 -15.30 -50.54 15.27
C ARG A 299 -16.12 -51.57 16.06
N LEU A 300 -16.38 -51.30 17.34
CA LEU A 300 -17.17 -52.20 18.19
C LEU A 300 -18.59 -52.44 17.65
N PHE A 301 -19.20 -51.40 17.09
CA PHE A 301 -20.53 -51.51 16.51
C PHE A 301 -20.54 -52.36 15.23
N ARG A 302 -19.51 -52.23 14.39
CA ARG A 302 -19.31 -53.05 13.18
C ARG A 302 -19.03 -54.52 13.50
N GLU A 303 -18.39 -54.81 14.63
CA GLU A 303 -18.16 -56.19 15.09
C GLU A 303 -19.46 -56.89 15.51
N SER A 304 -20.35 -56.18 16.20
CA SER A 304 -21.62 -56.73 16.65
C SER A 304 -22.65 -55.64 16.96
N LEU A 305 -23.88 -55.82 16.48
CA LEU A 305 -25.04 -55.00 16.84
C LEU A 305 -25.32 -55.01 18.35
N GLY A 306 -24.87 -56.04 19.09
CA GLY A 306 -24.99 -56.12 20.54
C GLY A 306 -24.21 -55.04 21.28
N ASN A 307 -23.22 -54.41 20.62
CA ASN A 307 -22.39 -53.34 21.18
C ASN A 307 -23.01 -51.94 21.01
N ALA A 308 -24.27 -51.84 20.58
CA ALA A 308 -24.98 -50.57 20.35
C ALA A 308 -24.91 -49.59 21.53
N MET A 309 -25.06 -50.10 22.76
CA MET A 309 -25.00 -49.27 23.98
C MET A 309 -23.60 -48.72 24.22
N GLU A 310 -22.56 -49.52 23.98
CA GLU A 310 -21.17 -49.08 24.13
C GLU A 310 -20.78 -48.08 23.04
N TYR A 311 -21.22 -48.31 21.80
CA TYR A 311 -21.09 -47.36 20.70
C TYR A 311 -21.69 -46.00 21.06
N GLN A 312 -22.95 -45.97 21.48
CA GLN A 312 -23.64 -44.75 21.84
C GLN A 312 -22.93 -44.02 22.98
N ARG A 313 -22.45 -44.76 24.00
CA ARG A 313 -21.67 -44.21 25.09
C ARG A 313 -20.36 -43.58 24.61
N LEU A 314 -19.58 -44.28 23.79
CA LEU A 314 -18.28 -43.81 23.29
C LEU A 314 -18.42 -42.61 22.34
N VAL A 315 -19.39 -42.62 21.43
CA VAL A 315 -19.66 -41.50 20.52
C VAL A 315 -20.11 -40.27 21.31
N ASN A 316 -20.98 -40.43 22.31
CA ASN A 316 -21.38 -39.29 23.15
C ASN A 316 -20.21 -38.75 23.98
N GLN A 317 -19.36 -39.62 24.53
CA GLN A 317 -18.16 -39.20 25.27
C GLN A 317 -17.12 -38.50 24.39
N SER A 318 -17.07 -38.81 23.10
CA SER A 318 -16.13 -38.21 22.17
C SER A 318 -16.46 -36.77 21.75
N ASN A 319 -17.63 -36.24 22.13
CA ASN A 319 -18.19 -34.96 21.64
C ASN A 319 -18.37 -34.85 20.13
N LEU A 320 -18.24 -35.93 19.37
CA LEU A 320 -18.50 -35.96 17.93
C LEU A 320 -19.91 -35.48 17.54
N PRO A 321 -21.00 -35.76 18.31
CA PRO A 321 -22.33 -35.23 18.00
C PRO A 321 -22.39 -33.69 17.98
N ALA A 322 -21.66 -33.02 18.87
CA ALA A 322 -21.60 -31.55 18.88
C ALA A 322 -20.94 -31.01 17.60
N LEU A 323 -19.84 -31.63 17.16
CA LEU A 323 -19.19 -31.28 15.90
C LEU A 323 -20.10 -31.52 14.68
N LEU A 324 -20.81 -32.65 14.65
CA LEU A 324 -21.77 -32.95 13.57
C LEU A 324 -22.93 -31.94 13.55
N SER A 325 -23.41 -31.51 14.73
CA SER A 325 -24.43 -30.46 14.83
C SER A 325 -23.93 -29.12 14.28
N TRP A 326 -22.69 -28.72 14.62
CA TRP A 326 -22.07 -27.50 14.09
C TRP A 326 -21.88 -27.55 12.57
N LEU A 327 -21.52 -28.70 12.01
CA LEU A 327 -21.38 -28.88 10.57
C LEU A 327 -22.73 -28.74 9.85
N ARG A 328 -23.83 -29.17 10.49
CA ARG A 328 -25.20 -28.98 9.98
C ARG A 328 -25.70 -27.54 10.14
N THR A 329 -25.21 -26.81 11.14
CA THR A 329 -25.58 -25.41 11.38
C THR A 329 -25.23 -24.54 10.17
N GLY A 330 -26.27 -23.92 9.59
CA GLY A 330 -26.15 -23.04 8.44
C GLY A 330 -26.07 -23.73 7.07
N VAL A 331 -26.16 -25.06 7.03
CA VAL A 331 -26.22 -25.86 5.79
C VAL A 331 -27.59 -26.50 5.60
N LYS A 332 -28.23 -26.93 6.69
CA LYS A 332 -29.60 -27.45 6.64
C LYS A 332 -30.59 -26.30 6.52
N THR A 333 -31.45 -26.37 5.50
CA THR A 333 -32.58 -25.44 5.27
C THR A 333 -33.85 -26.26 5.14
N ASP A 334 -34.85 -25.98 5.99
CA ASP A 334 -36.15 -26.67 5.92
C ASP A 334 -37.07 -26.06 4.85
N GLU A 335 -36.76 -24.84 4.39
CA GLU A 335 -37.43 -24.13 3.30
C GLU A 335 -36.50 -23.97 2.08
N PRO A 336 -37.02 -23.72 0.86
CA PRO A 336 -36.23 -23.47 -0.35
C PRO A 336 -35.62 -22.05 -0.32
N THR A 337 -34.89 -21.74 0.74
CA THR A 337 -34.20 -20.48 1.00
C THR A 337 -32.70 -20.65 0.80
N THR A 338 -32.01 -19.53 0.61
CA THR A 338 -30.57 -19.51 0.44
C THR A 338 -29.89 -20.03 1.71
N LYS A 339 -28.99 -21.00 1.59
CA LYS A 339 -28.28 -21.55 2.75
C LYS A 339 -27.64 -20.43 3.61
N PRO A 340 -27.82 -20.43 4.94
CA PRO A 340 -27.27 -19.40 5.82
C PRO A 340 -25.75 -19.25 5.70
N ALA A 341 -25.00 -20.32 5.41
CA ALA A 341 -23.56 -20.26 5.18
C ALA A 341 -23.18 -19.33 4.00
N VAL A 342 -23.95 -19.34 2.92
CA VAL A 342 -23.75 -18.45 1.76
C VAL A 342 -24.10 -17.01 2.13
N ARG A 343 -25.21 -16.81 2.86
CA ARG A 343 -25.62 -15.48 3.35
C ARG A 343 -24.57 -14.86 4.27
N LYS A 344 -24.02 -15.65 5.20
CA LYS A 344 -22.93 -15.23 6.11
C LYS A 344 -21.63 -14.92 5.37
N LEU A 345 -21.28 -15.71 4.35
CA LEU A 345 -20.14 -15.41 3.49
C LEU A 345 -20.28 -14.04 2.82
N ILE A 346 -21.46 -13.72 2.28
CA ILE A 346 -21.70 -12.42 1.64
C ILE A 346 -21.68 -11.29 2.68
N ALA A 347 -22.34 -11.47 3.83
CA ALA A 347 -22.33 -10.49 4.91
C ALA A 347 -20.90 -10.15 5.38
N SER A 348 -20.09 -11.17 5.64
CA SER A 348 -18.70 -10.99 6.08
C SER A 348 -17.81 -10.39 4.98
N LEU A 349 -18.05 -10.70 3.71
CA LEU A 349 -17.36 -10.05 2.58
C LEU A 349 -17.69 -8.56 2.50
N LEU A 350 -18.96 -8.18 2.65
CA LEU A 350 -19.39 -6.78 2.62
C LEU A 350 -18.87 -6.01 3.84
N GLN A 351 -18.82 -6.64 5.01
CA GLN A 351 -18.23 -6.07 6.22
C GLN A 351 -16.71 -5.89 6.11
N ALA A 352 -16.00 -6.85 5.54
CA ALA A 352 -14.56 -6.71 5.26
C ALA A 352 -14.30 -5.58 4.25
N SER A 353 -15.13 -5.49 3.20
CA SER A 353 -15.01 -4.43 2.20
C SER A 353 -15.29 -3.04 2.77
N SER A 354 -16.29 -2.90 3.65
CA SER A 354 -16.56 -1.62 4.33
C SER A 354 -15.45 -1.23 5.30
N ALA A 355 -14.87 -2.20 6.02
CA ALA A 355 -13.71 -1.98 6.87
C ALA A 355 -12.47 -1.55 6.06
N ALA A 356 -12.23 -2.17 4.90
CA ALA A 356 -11.13 -1.79 4.01
C ALA A 356 -11.28 -0.34 3.50
N VAL A 357 -12.49 0.05 3.09
CA VAL A 357 -12.78 1.45 2.70
C VAL A 357 -12.56 2.41 3.88
N HIS A 358 -13.06 2.08 5.06
CA HIS A 358 -12.92 2.93 6.25
C HIS A 358 -11.46 3.07 6.71
N ASN A 359 -10.66 2.00 6.59
CA ASN A 359 -9.24 2.02 6.90
C ASN A 359 -8.48 2.94 5.94
N GLU A 360 -8.81 2.91 4.65
CA GLU A 360 -8.20 3.80 3.67
C GLU A 360 -8.57 5.27 3.91
N GLU A 361 -9.84 5.54 4.25
CA GLU A 361 -10.24 6.89 4.65
C GLU A 361 -9.52 7.37 5.90
N SER A 362 -9.42 6.52 6.92
CA SER A 362 -8.68 6.82 8.15
C SER A 362 -7.21 7.08 7.86
N ARG A 363 -6.61 6.36 6.89
CA ARG A 363 -5.24 6.56 6.43
C ARG A 363 -5.07 7.92 5.74
N LEU A 364 -5.99 8.30 4.84
CA LEU A 364 -5.96 9.60 4.16
C LEU A 364 -6.18 10.76 5.14
N VAL A 365 -7.13 10.61 6.05
CA VAL A 365 -7.37 11.57 7.15
C VAL A 365 -6.14 11.67 8.03
N GLY A 366 -5.53 10.55 8.41
CA GLY A 366 -4.28 10.52 9.18
C GLY A 366 -3.12 11.23 8.47
N LYS A 367 -2.97 11.06 7.15
CA LYS A 367 -1.98 11.80 6.36
C LYS A 367 -2.29 13.29 6.29
N ALA A 368 -3.55 13.67 6.10
CA ALA A 368 -3.98 15.07 6.10
C ALA A 368 -3.73 15.73 7.46
N PHE A 369 -4.02 15.01 8.56
CA PHE A 369 -3.70 15.46 9.92
C PHE A 369 -2.18 15.54 10.13
N ALA A 370 -1.39 14.56 9.70
CA ALA A 370 0.07 14.59 9.80
C ALA A 370 0.67 15.79 9.05
N ALA A 371 0.15 16.10 7.86
CA ALA A 371 0.54 17.30 7.10
C ALA A 371 0.17 18.60 7.85
N GLN A 372 -0.94 18.62 8.59
CA GLN A 372 -1.36 19.77 9.40
C GLN A 372 -0.64 19.85 10.76
N SER A 373 -0.22 18.70 11.31
CA SER A 373 0.34 18.56 12.66
C SER A 373 1.86 18.65 12.70
N VAL A 374 2.50 19.31 11.73
CA VAL A 374 3.88 19.81 11.87
C VAL A 374 3.81 21.32 12.19
N PRO A 375 3.56 21.72 13.45
CA PRO A 375 3.43 23.12 13.80
C PRO A 375 4.84 23.65 14.02
N GLY A 376 5.31 24.51 13.11
CA GLY A 376 6.56 25.29 13.27
C GLY A 376 7.74 24.85 12.39
N GLY A 377 7.78 23.61 11.92
CA GLY A 377 8.81 23.13 10.99
C GLY A 377 8.74 23.81 9.62
N SER A 378 7.58 23.73 8.94
CA SER A 378 7.36 24.35 7.62
C SER A 378 7.42 25.88 7.68
N ALA A 379 6.84 26.51 8.71
CA ALA A 379 6.90 27.96 8.90
C ALA A 379 8.34 28.45 9.19
N GLY A 380 9.12 27.69 9.96
CA GLY A 380 10.53 27.97 10.21
C GLY A 380 11.39 27.80 8.95
N LEU A 381 11.13 26.77 8.15
CA LEU A 381 11.81 26.51 6.89
C LEU A 381 11.47 27.55 5.82
N ASN A 382 10.20 27.95 5.69
CA ASN A 382 9.79 29.05 4.80
C ASN A 382 10.46 30.38 5.19
N ARG A 383 10.53 30.67 6.50
CA ARG A 383 11.27 31.85 6.98
C ARG A 383 12.77 31.75 6.65
N GLY A 384 13.36 30.56 6.80
CA GLY A 384 14.75 30.29 6.42
C GLY A 384 14.99 30.51 4.93
N LEU A 385 14.07 30.04 4.06
CA LEU A 385 14.13 30.27 2.61
C LEU A 385 14.06 31.77 2.28
N SER A 386 13.13 32.52 2.90
CA SER A 386 13.03 33.97 2.68
C SER A 386 14.31 34.70 3.13
N GLN A 387 14.87 34.36 4.29
CA GLN A 387 16.11 34.95 4.80
C GLN A 387 17.30 34.66 3.89
N TRP A 388 17.41 33.43 3.41
CA TRP A 388 18.43 33.05 2.44
C TRP A 388 18.26 33.80 1.12
N SER A 389 17.03 33.90 0.60
CA SER A 389 16.76 34.58 -0.67
C SER A 389 17.18 36.05 -0.61
N GLN A 390 16.90 36.73 0.51
CA GLN A 390 17.30 38.10 0.75
C GLN A 390 18.83 38.22 0.81
N SER A 391 19.48 37.36 1.62
CA SER A 391 20.93 37.35 1.79
C SER A 391 21.67 37.05 0.49
N ALA A 392 21.13 36.16 -0.36
CA ALA A 392 21.69 35.82 -1.66
C ALA A 392 21.59 36.99 -2.66
N HIS A 393 20.47 37.70 -2.69
CA HIS A 393 20.34 38.91 -3.53
C HIS A 393 21.26 40.04 -3.05
N GLU A 394 21.38 40.23 -1.73
CA GLU A 394 22.30 41.20 -1.13
C GLU A 394 23.77 40.84 -1.42
N GLU A 395 24.16 39.57 -1.28
CA GLU A 395 25.51 39.10 -1.61
C GLU A 395 25.82 39.33 -3.10
N LEU A 396 24.92 38.95 -4.00
CA LEU A 396 25.11 39.13 -5.44
C LEU A 396 25.39 40.59 -5.79
N GLN A 397 24.55 41.50 -5.27
CA GLN A 397 24.69 42.93 -5.54
C GLN A 397 26.00 43.48 -4.95
N GLN A 398 26.24 43.28 -3.66
CA GLN A 398 27.40 43.84 -2.98
C GLN A 398 28.72 43.29 -3.51
N GLN A 399 28.83 41.96 -3.72
CA GLN A 399 30.07 41.35 -4.17
C GLN A 399 30.40 41.68 -5.63
N LEU A 400 29.40 41.74 -6.51
CA LEU A 400 29.63 42.15 -7.90
C LEU A 400 29.92 43.64 -8.02
N ASP A 401 29.24 44.50 -7.25
CA ASP A 401 29.54 45.92 -7.25
C ASP A 401 30.96 46.19 -6.73
N LEU A 402 31.42 45.49 -5.69
CA LEU A 402 32.81 45.57 -5.23
C LEU A 402 33.80 45.05 -6.29
N ALA A 403 33.46 43.99 -7.01
CA ALA A 403 34.31 43.42 -8.05
C ALA A 403 34.48 44.39 -9.24
N PHE A 404 33.38 44.93 -9.75
CA PHE A 404 33.37 45.80 -10.93
C PHE A 404 33.79 47.24 -10.63
N THR A 405 33.50 47.77 -9.44
CA THR A 405 34.06 49.09 -9.05
C THR A 405 35.54 49.00 -8.65
N GLY A 406 36.03 47.79 -8.38
CA GLY A 406 37.37 47.50 -7.90
C GLY A 406 38.49 47.91 -8.86
N ARG A 407 39.68 48.16 -8.30
CA ARG A 407 40.88 48.58 -9.07
C ARG A 407 41.31 47.54 -10.11
N ARG A 408 41.08 46.25 -9.84
CA ARG A 408 41.46 45.14 -10.75
C ARG A 408 40.64 45.17 -12.04
N TRP A 409 39.32 45.36 -11.95
CA TRP A 409 38.44 45.48 -13.11
C TRP A 409 38.73 46.75 -13.92
N ARG A 410 38.90 47.90 -13.25
CA ARG A 410 39.30 49.16 -13.91
C ARG A 410 40.66 49.06 -14.63
N ARG A 411 41.56 48.18 -14.15
CA ARG A 411 42.88 47.95 -14.76
C ARG A 411 42.76 47.25 -16.12
N LEU A 412 41.63 46.64 -16.47
CA LEU A 412 41.32 46.15 -17.82
C LEU A 412 40.94 47.30 -18.77
N GLY A 413 41.74 48.36 -18.79
CA GLY A 413 41.59 49.46 -19.74
C GLY A 413 41.98 49.01 -21.16
N TRP A 414 41.36 49.61 -22.18
CA TRP A 414 41.57 49.27 -23.59
C TRP A 414 43.04 49.23 -24.02
N TRP A 415 43.87 50.14 -23.47
CA TRP A 415 45.30 50.23 -23.81
C TRP A 415 46.10 49.01 -23.30
N LYS A 416 45.63 48.36 -22.24
CA LYS A 416 46.32 47.22 -21.62
C LYS A 416 46.17 45.94 -22.44
N LEU A 417 45.11 45.85 -23.26
CA LEU A 417 44.89 44.73 -24.16
C LEU A 417 46.06 44.52 -25.14
N PHE A 418 46.77 45.57 -25.55
CA PHE A 418 47.94 45.39 -26.42
C PHE A 418 49.14 44.70 -25.75
N TRP A 419 49.23 44.78 -24.42
CA TRP A 419 50.34 44.21 -23.66
C TRP A 419 50.02 42.84 -23.09
N ARG A 420 48.82 42.68 -22.53
CA ARG A 420 48.37 41.43 -21.89
C ARG A 420 46.87 41.26 -22.11
N VAL A 421 46.50 40.57 -23.18
CA VAL A 421 45.10 40.14 -23.39
C VAL A 421 44.70 39.06 -22.39
N ASP A 422 45.64 38.23 -21.95
CA ASP A 422 45.38 37.10 -21.03
C ASP A 422 44.97 37.55 -19.61
N ASP A 423 45.24 38.81 -19.25
CA ASP A 423 44.75 39.39 -17.99
C ASP A 423 43.21 39.45 -17.94
N VAL A 424 42.52 39.45 -19.10
CA VAL A 424 41.05 39.42 -19.18
C VAL A 424 40.54 38.11 -18.58
N GLU A 425 41.02 36.98 -19.08
CA GLU A 425 40.60 35.64 -18.64
C GLU A 425 40.88 35.41 -17.16
N LEU A 426 42.10 35.76 -16.72
CA LEU A 426 42.52 35.62 -15.33
C LEU A 426 41.60 36.41 -14.39
N LEU A 427 41.32 37.68 -14.70
CA LEU A 427 40.54 38.56 -13.84
C LEU A 427 39.06 38.23 -13.84
N THR A 428 38.47 37.88 -14.98
CA THR A 428 37.07 37.44 -15.01
C THR A 428 36.88 36.12 -14.28
N ASN A 429 37.81 35.17 -14.40
CA ASN A 429 37.79 33.93 -13.64
C ASN A 429 37.96 34.18 -12.13
N ASP A 430 38.86 35.08 -11.70
CA ASP A 430 39.04 35.46 -10.30
C ASP A 430 37.76 36.07 -9.70
N ILE A 431 37.10 36.96 -10.46
CA ILE A 431 35.83 37.58 -10.06
C ILE A 431 34.74 36.52 -9.87
N LEU A 432 34.53 35.64 -10.85
CA LEU A 432 33.51 34.60 -10.77
C LEU A 432 33.80 33.58 -9.67
N ALA A 433 35.06 33.16 -9.48
CA ALA A 433 35.43 32.17 -8.48
C ALA A 433 35.28 32.70 -7.04
N GLN A 434 35.62 33.96 -6.79
CA GLN A 434 35.65 34.52 -5.42
C GLN A 434 34.40 35.30 -5.03
N ARG A 435 33.68 35.89 -6.01
CA ARG A 435 32.63 36.88 -5.74
C ARG A 435 31.23 36.45 -6.18
N PHE A 436 31.11 35.41 -7.01
CA PHE A 436 29.81 34.94 -7.48
C PHE A 436 29.15 33.97 -6.48
N LEU A 437 28.40 34.50 -5.53
CA LEU A 437 27.52 33.76 -4.59
C LEU A 437 28.18 32.60 -3.79
N PRO A 438 29.41 32.72 -3.24
CA PRO A 438 30.02 31.65 -2.46
C PRO A 438 29.35 31.41 -1.10
N SER A 439 28.77 32.44 -0.48
CA SER A 439 28.15 32.33 0.86
C SER A 439 26.74 31.79 0.76
N ALA A 440 25.94 32.32 -0.18
CA ALA A 440 24.60 31.84 -0.49
C ALA A 440 24.58 30.35 -0.87
N GLU A 441 25.62 29.85 -1.57
CA GLU A 441 25.75 28.43 -1.88
C GLU A 441 25.91 27.56 -0.62
N ARG A 442 26.68 28.03 0.37
CA ARG A 442 26.86 27.30 1.64
C ARG A 442 25.59 27.30 2.49
N GLU A 443 24.93 28.45 2.58
CA GLU A 443 23.66 28.58 3.31
C GLU A 443 22.55 27.74 2.66
N LEU A 444 22.55 27.64 1.33
CA LEU A 444 21.62 26.79 0.59
C LEU A 444 21.80 25.31 0.93
N VAL A 445 23.05 24.84 1.01
CA VAL A 445 23.35 23.45 1.43
C VAL A 445 22.86 23.19 2.85
N TYR A 446 23.05 24.15 3.76
CA TYR A 446 22.54 24.06 5.12
C TYR A 446 21.00 23.99 5.16
N LEU A 447 20.30 24.84 4.40
CA LEU A 447 18.84 24.80 4.31
C LEU A 447 18.33 23.49 3.72
N ALA A 448 18.97 22.97 2.68
CA ALA A 448 18.63 21.68 2.10
C ALA A 448 18.73 20.55 3.14
N GLY A 449 19.79 20.54 3.97
CA GLY A 449 19.92 19.58 5.07
C GLY A 449 18.82 19.71 6.13
N ARG A 450 18.37 20.93 6.44
CA ARG A 450 17.24 21.17 7.36
C ARG A 450 15.90 20.70 6.80
N ILE A 451 15.72 20.78 5.49
CA ILE A 451 14.54 20.25 4.79
C ILE A 451 14.57 18.72 4.81
N GLU A 452 15.73 18.11 4.56
CA GLU A 452 15.92 16.67 4.64
C GLU A 452 15.64 16.14 6.06
N GLU A 453 16.17 16.81 7.10
CA GLU A 453 15.89 16.48 8.51
C GLU A 453 14.37 16.50 8.80
N ALA A 454 13.67 17.55 8.37
CA ALA A 454 12.23 17.68 8.57
C ALA A 454 11.39 16.64 7.81
N LYS A 455 11.86 16.17 6.65
CA LYS A 455 11.18 15.11 5.88
C LYS A 455 11.48 13.72 6.42
N ALA A 456 12.70 13.48 6.90
CA ALA A 456 13.09 12.24 7.56
C ALA A 456 12.26 11.98 8.82
N THR A 457 11.93 13.01 9.61
CA THR A 457 11.03 12.86 10.76
C THR A 457 9.59 12.51 10.38
N THR A 458 9.16 12.85 9.16
CA THR A 458 7.82 12.60 8.63
C THR A 458 7.74 11.26 7.87
N GLY A 459 8.88 10.59 7.66
CA GLY A 459 8.95 9.34 6.88
C GLY A 459 8.79 9.53 5.37
N GLU A 460 8.94 10.77 4.88
CA GLU A 460 8.85 11.09 3.45
C GLU A 460 10.18 10.89 2.70
N THR A 461 10.10 10.54 1.42
CA THR A 461 11.24 10.35 0.52
C THR A 461 12.06 11.64 0.36
N THR A 462 13.38 11.49 0.16
CA THR A 462 14.34 12.59 -0.05
C THR A 462 13.83 13.60 -1.10
N PRO A 463 13.90 14.92 -0.81
CA PRO A 463 13.40 15.94 -1.74
C PRO A 463 14.20 15.92 -3.04
N VAL A 464 13.48 15.93 -4.17
CA VAL A 464 14.06 16.06 -5.51
C VAL A 464 13.96 17.51 -5.94
N TYR A 465 15.10 18.10 -6.30
CA TYR A 465 15.18 19.48 -6.77
C TYR A 465 15.25 19.50 -8.30
N SER A 466 14.47 20.38 -8.94
CA SER A 466 14.48 20.57 -10.39
C SER A 466 15.78 21.28 -10.83
N GLN A 467 16.42 20.77 -11.90
CA GLN A 467 17.68 21.32 -12.43
C GLN A 467 17.45 22.10 -13.74
N PRO A 468 18.29 23.11 -14.06
CA PRO A 468 18.20 23.89 -15.29
C PRO A 468 18.85 23.21 -16.53
N ALA A 469 18.99 21.88 -16.55
CA ALA A 469 19.61 21.15 -17.66
C ALA A 469 18.61 20.84 -18.79
N PRO A 470 19.06 20.70 -20.07
CA PRO A 470 18.20 20.20 -21.14
C PRO A 470 17.62 18.83 -20.78
N GLU A 471 16.37 18.60 -21.20
CA GLU A 471 15.45 17.53 -20.76
C GLU A 471 16.02 16.10 -20.79
N THR A 472 17.18 15.87 -21.40
CA THR A 472 17.79 14.55 -21.61
C THR A 472 18.66 14.05 -20.45
N GLN A 473 18.97 14.87 -19.43
CA GLN A 473 19.78 14.46 -18.26
C GLN A 473 19.29 15.08 -16.95
N GLN A 474 18.03 14.81 -16.58
CA GLN A 474 17.54 15.10 -15.22
C GLN A 474 18.13 14.10 -14.23
N THR A 475 19.33 14.39 -13.72
CA THR A 475 19.87 13.66 -12.57
C THR A 475 19.23 14.21 -11.30
N SER A 476 18.60 13.35 -10.49
CA SER A 476 18.09 13.73 -9.17
C SER A 476 19.27 14.04 -8.24
N VAL A 477 19.47 15.33 -7.94
CA VAL A 477 20.52 15.76 -7.00
C VAL A 477 19.90 16.03 -5.64
N LYS A 478 20.62 15.62 -4.59
CA LYS A 478 20.18 15.70 -3.18
C LYS A 478 20.03 17.13 -2.64
N TRP A 479 20.54 18.13 -3.35
CA TRP A 479 20.40 19.55 -3.03
C TRP A 479 20.35 20.41 -4.30
N PRO A 480 19.75 21.61 -4.25
CA PRO A 480 19.63 22.49 -5.41
C PRO A 480 21.01 23.01 -5.87
N THR A 481 21.24 23.00 -7.20
CA THR A 481 22.56 23.25 -7.80
C THR A 481 22.57 24.40 -8.83
N HIS A 482 21.54 25.25 -8.91
CA HIS A 482 21.47 26.29 -9.95
C HIS A 482 22.62 27.31 -9.87
N ILE A 483 23.09 27.67 -8.66
CA ILE A 483 24.19 28.64 -8.48
C ILE A 483 25.52 28.05 -8.99
N SER A 484 25.84 26.81 -8.65
CA SER A 484 27.08 26.17 -9.11
C SER A 484 27.04 25.88 -10.61
N PHE A 485 25.87 25.53 -11.15
CA PHE A 485 25.66 25.40 -12.58
C PHE A 485 25.89 26.71 -13.33
N THR A 486 25.28 27.81 -12.88
CA THR A 486 25.44 29.13 -13.51
C THR A 486 26.87 29.65 -13.39
N ARG A 487 27.56 29.43 -12.27
CA ARG A 487 29.00 29.76 -12.16
C ARG A 487 29.83 29.02 -13.22
N ARG A 488 29.57 27.72 -13.42
CA ARG A 488 30.25 26.93 -14.47
C ARG A 488 29.91 27.39 -15.88
N TYR A 489 28.65 27.72 -16.14
CA TYR A 489 28.20 28.30 -17.42
C TYR A 489 28.96 29.59 -17.73
N LEU A 490 29.04 30.52 -16.77
CA LEU A 490 29.79 31.77 -16.95
C LEU A 490 31.29 31.53 -17.21
N HIS A 491 31.92 30.58 -16.50
CA HIS A 491 33.31 30.22 -16.75
C HIS A 491 33.55 29.58 -18.13
N ALA A 492 32.63 28.75 -18.62
CA ALA A 492 32.82 27.99 -19.84
C ALA A 492 32.45 28.78 -21.11
N GLU A 493 31.41 29.61 -21.05
CA GLU A 493 30.88 30.30 -22.24
C GLU A 493 31.22 31.79 -22.27
N THR A 494 30.98 32.54 -21.19
CA THR A 494 31.08 34.02 -21.25
C THR A 494 32.52 34.51 -21.11
N VAL A 495 33.35 33.85 -20.28
CA VAL A 495 34.77 34.23 -20.11
C VAL A 495 35.59 34.05 -21.40
N PRO A 496 35.58 32.87 -22.07
CA PRO A 496 36.32 32.68 -23.31
C PRO A 496 35.79 33.56 -24.45
N ALA A 497 34.47 33.82 -24.50
CA ALA A 497 33.87 34.72 -25.47
C ALA A 497 34.39 36.16 -25.32
N LEU A 498 34.51 36.65 -24.08
CA LEU A 498 35.07 37.98 -23.80
C LEU A 498 36.55 38.07 -24.20
N GLN A 499 37.33 37.01 -23.95
CA GLN A 499 38.74 36.94 -24.35
C GLN A 499 38.89 36.91 -25.88
N ALA A 500 38.11 36.11 -26.58
CA ALA A 500 38.12 36.06 -28.04
C ALA A 500 37.73 37.42 -28.66
N LEU A 501 36.76 38.12 -28.05
CA LEU A 501 36.41 39.49 -28.44
C LEU A 501 37.59 40.43 -28.23
N ALA A 502 38.26 40.37 -27.08
CA ALA A 502 39.43 41.20 -26.78
C ALA A 502 40.56 40.97 -27.80
N GLN A 503 40.91 39.70 -28.08
CA GLN A 503 41.90 39.32 -29.08
C GLN A 503 41.53 39.83 -30.48
N ARG A 504 40.27 39.65 -30.88
CA ARG A 504 39.75 40.15 -32.15
C ARG A 504 39.86 41.66 -32.27
N LEU A 505 39.53 42.41 -31.22
CA LEU A 505 39.64 43.88 -31.23
C LEU A 505 41.10 44.34 -31.38
N VAL A 506 42.03 43.69 -30.69
CA VAL A 506 43.48 43.98 -30.81
C VAL A 506 43.99 43.68 -32.22
N MET A 507 43.62 42.55 -32.81
CA MET A 507 43.99 42.20 -34.19
C MET A 507 43.39 43.17 -35.21
N GLN A 508 42.12 43.57 -35.04
CA GLN A 508 41.48 44.55 -35.90
C GLN A 508 42.14 45.94 -35.80
N ALA A 509 42.46 46.39 -34.59
CA ALA A 509 43.11 47.67 -34.36
C ALA A 509 44.55 47.71 -34.89
N SER A 510 45.32 46.63 -34.68
CA SER A 510 46.69 46.51 -35.21
C SER A 510 46.71 46.40 -36.74
N SER A 511 45.82 45.61 -37.34
CA SER A 511 45.70 45.50 -38.81
C SER A 511 45.31 46.83 -39.46
N THR A 512 44.33 47.54 -38.90
CA THR A 512 43.92 48.87 -39.43
C THR A 512 45.01 49.92 -39.24
N SER A 513 45.73 49.89 -38.13
CA SER A 513 46.90 50.76 -37.90
C SER A 513 48.04 50.46 -38.88
N PHE A 514 48.31 49.18 -39.15
CA PHE A 514 49.33 48.75 -40.11
C PHE A 514 48.95 49.14 -41.54
N LEU A 515 47.70 48.93 -41.95
CA LEU A 515 47.21 49.36 -43.27
C LEU A 515 47.25 50.87 -43.43
N ALA A 516 46.89 51.65 -42.40
CA ALA A 516 46.98 53.11 -42.43
C ALA A 516 48.44 53.59 -42.51
N SER A 517 49.36 52.93 -41.79
CA SER A 517 50.79 53.23 -41.82
C SER A 517 51.42 52.85 -43.17
N SER A 518 51.05 51.71 -43.73
CA SER A 518 51.48 51.25 -45.05
C SER A 518 50.97 52.19 -46.15
N LEU A 519 49.71 52.60 -46.10
CA LEU A 519 49.13 53.58 -47.02
C LEU A 519 49.86 54.93 -46.93
N SER A 520 50.15 55.41 -45.71
CA SER A 520 50.96 56.62 -45.48
C SER A 520 52.35 56.52 -46.09
N GLY A 521 53.05 55.38 -45.89
CA GLY A 521 54.35 55.12 -46.51
C GLY A 521 54.27 55.09 -48.04
N LEU A 522 53.28 54.40 -48.61
CA LEU A 522 53.06 54.36 -50.06
C LEU A 522 52.77 55.75 -50.64
N LEU A 523 51.96 56.57 -49.95
CA LEU A 523 51.69 57.95 -50.37
C LEU A 523 52.99 58.78 -50.40
N TYR A 524 53.82 58.66 -49.36
CA TYR A 524 55.11 59.34 -49.29
C TYR A 524 56.08 58.91 -50.42
N PHE A 525 56.13 57.61 -50.74
CA PHE A 525 57.03 57.10 -51.78
C PHE A 525 56.53 57.33 -53.21
N TRP A 526 55.22 57.28 -53.44
CA TRP A 526 54.65 57.27 -54.79
C TRP A 526 54.29 58.67 -55.31
N SER A 527 53.97 59.63 -54.43
CA SER A 527 53.56 60.98 -54.84
C SER A 527 54.67 62.01 -54.63
N PRO A 528 55.18 62.66 -55.70
CA PRO A 528 56.20 63.71 -55.59
C PRO A 528 55.68 65.01 -54.97
N ALA A 529 54.35 65.13 -54.78
CA ALA A 529 53.70 66.32 -54.24
C ALA A 529 53.35 66.21 -52.75
N THR A 530 53.40 65.02 -52.14
CA THR A 530 53.01 64.84 -50.72
C THR A 530 54.17 65.10 -49.80
N THR A 531 53.96 65.97 -48.81
CA THR A 531 54.95 66.22 -47.76
C THR A 531 54.92 65.14 -46.69
N LEU A 532 56.01 64.99 -45.93
CA LEU A 532 56.08 64.09 -44.77
C LEU A 532 54.96 64.38 -43.75
N TYR A 533 54.54 65.64 -43.63
CA TYR A 533 53.46 66.08 -42.76
C TYR A 533 52.10 65.55 -43.21
N GLU A 534 51.79 65.64 -44.51
CA GLU A 534 50.52 65.17 -45.08
C GLU A 534 50.42 63.64 -45.05
N ALA A 535 51.50 62.94 -45.40
CA ALA A 535 51.57 61.48 -45.31
C ALA A 535 51.43 61.03 -43.85
N GLY A 536 52.12 61.69 -42.90
CA GLY A 536 52.04 61.40 -41.47
C GLY A 536 50.63 61.63 -40.88
N ALA A 537 49.90 62.64 -41.36
CA ALA A 537 48.53 62.92 -40.93
C ALA A 537 47.57 61.76 -41.26
N VAL A 538 47.73 61.11 -42.43
CA VAL A 538 46.92 59.95 -42.82
C VAL A 538 47.14 58.76 -41.88
N ALA A 539 48.39 58.47 -41.52
CA ALA A 539 48.71 57.44 -40.53
C ALA A 539 48.13 57.78 -39.15
N ALA A 540 48.31 59.01 -38.69
CA ALA A 540 47.83 59.46 -37.38
C ALA A 540 46.31 59.35 -37.27
N VAL A 541 45.56 59.78 -38.30
CA VAL A 541 44.09 59.66 -38.31
C VAL A 541 43.64 58.20 -38.30
N GLY A 542 44.28 57.34 -39.09
CA GLY A 542 43.97 55.91 -39.11
C GLY A 542 44.19 55.23 -37.76
N ILE A 543 45.33 55.51 -37.10
CA ILE A 543 45.67 54.97 -35.78
C ILE A 543 44.73 55.50 -34.70
N VAL A 544 44.46 56.81 -34.66
CA VAL A 544 43.54 57.39 -33.66
C VAL A 544 42.13 56.85 -33.84
N TRP A 545 41.68 56.68 -35.09
CA TRP A 545 40.36 56.13 -35.37
C TRP A 545 40.24 54.65 -34.96
N SER A 546 41.24 53.82 -35.26
CA SER A 546 41.25 52.40 -34.87
C SER A 546 41.28 52.23 -33.35
N LEU A 547 42.10 53.02 -32.64
CA LEU A 547 42.18 52.99 -31.17
C LEU A 547 40.88 53.49 -30.52
N ARG A 548 40.29 54.60 -31.01
CA ARG A 548 39.01 55.12 -30.50
C ARG A 548 37.87 54.13 -30.72
N ARG A 549 37.84 53.45 -31.87
CA ARG A 549 36.86 52.40 -32.16
C ARG A 549 37.04 51.19 -31.24
N MET A 550 38.28 50.78 -31.00
CA MET A 550 38.60 49.69 -30.07
C MET A 550 38.18 50.05 -28.64
N GLN A 551 38.51 51.24 -28.15
CA GLN A 551 38.09 51.72 -26.84
C GLN A 551 36.57 51.62 -26.66
N LYS A 552 35.80 52.22 -27.58
CA LYS A 552 34.34 52.21 -27.49
C LYS A 552 33.76 50.79 -27.49
N ARG A 553 34.29 49.90 -28.33
CA ARG A 553 33.81 48.51 -28.41
C ARG A 553 34.20 47.69 -27.19
N TRP A 554 35.38 47.93 -26.64
CA TRP A 554 35.84 47.26 -25.44
C TRP A 554 35.06 47.72 -24.20
N ASP A 555 34.86 49.03 -24.04
CA ASP A 555 34.05 49.57 -22.94
C ASP A 555 32.62 49.02 -22.99
N ALA A 556 31.99 49.02 -24.17
CA ALA A 556 30.68 48.41 -24.35
C ALA A 556 30.65 46.90 -24.06
N ALA A 557 31.70 46.16 -24.43
CA ALA A 557 31.79 44.72 -24.14
C ALA A 557 31.94 44.43 -22.63
N ARG A 558 32.68 45.28 -21.91
CA ARG A 558 32.80 45.19 -20.46
C ARG A 558 31.46 45.48 -19.78
N ASP A 559 30.80 46.56 -20.15
CA ASP A 559 29.49 46.93 -19.59
C ASP A 559 28.43 45.86 -19.88
N PHE A 560 28.47 45.25 -21.07
CA PHE A 560 27.59 44.15 -21.45
C PHE A 560 27.83 42.91 -20.58
N TRP A 561 29.08 42.47 -20.44
CA TRP A 561 29.43 41.29 -19.63
C TRP A 561 29.11 41.51 -18.14
N GLU A 562 29.34 42.73 -17.64
CA GLU A 562 28.91 43.16 -16.31
C GLU A 562 27.40 43.02 -16.09
N GLY A 563 26.60 43.35 -17.10
CA GLY A 563 25.15 43.16 -17.09
C GLY A 563 24.77 41.68 -17.15
N GLU A 564 25.40 40.92 -18.03
CA GLU A 564 25.16 39.48 -18.21
C GLU A 564 25.42 38.69 -16.92
N VAL A 565 26.55 38.91 -16.25
CA VAL A 565 26.88 38.24 -14.99
C VAL A 565 25.85 38.58 -13.89
N ARG A 566 25.38 39.83 -13.83
CA ARG A 566 24.34 40.24 -12.87
C ARG A 566 23.01 39.56 -13.16
N GLU A 567 22.57 39.54 -14.42
CA GLU A 567 21.29 38.95 -14.80
C GLU A 567 21.28 37.42 -14.64
N GLU A 568 22.35 36.73 -15.05
CA GLU A 568 22.46 35.29 -14.84
C GLU A 568 22.54 34.93 -13.35
N GLY A 569 23.19 35.77 -12.53
CA GLY A 569 23.14 35.65 -11.07
C GLY A 569 21.73 35.77 -10.50
N ARG A 570 20.94 36.74 -10.96
CA ARG A 570 19.54 36.91 -10.50
C ARG A 570 18.66 35.74 -10.92
N LYS A 571 18.82 35.25 -12.15
CA LYS A 571 18.10 34.06 -12.63
C LYS A 571 18.47 32.83 -11.81
N ALA A 572 19.76 32.65 -11.47
CA ALA A 572 20.22 31.55 -10.63
C ALA A 572 19.52 31.54 -9.28
N VAL A 573 19.49 32.69 -8.59
CA VAL A 573 18.89 32.83 -7.25
C VAL A 573 17.38 32.57 -7.29
N ARG A 574 16.66 33.15 -8.27
CA ARG A 574 15.22 32.88 -8.44
C ARG A 574 14.92 31.42 -8.79
N GLY A 575 15.75 30.80 -9.62
CA GLY A 575 15.64 29.39 -9.97
C GLY A 575 15.79 28.48 -8.75
N THR A 576 16.79 28.75 -7.90
CA THR A 576 16.96 28.05 -6.62
C THR A 576 15.79 28.27 -5.67
N GLU A 577 15.28 29.49 -5.54
CA GLU A 577 14.14 29.81 -4.68
C GLU A 577 12.90 29.00 -5.09
N ALA A 578 12.56 29.01 -6.39
CA ALA A 578 11.43 28.24 -6.91
C ALA A 578 11.60 26.73 -6.71
N SER A 579 12.81 26.21 -6.92
CA SER A 579 13.13 24.78 -6.72
C SER A 579 12.99 24.35 -5.26
N VAL A 580 13.46 25.18 -4.31
CA VAL A 580 13.34 24.90 -2.88
C VAL A 580 11.92 25.11 -2.37
N ALA A 581 11.21 26.14 -2.85
CA ALA A 581 9.80 26.35 -2.55
C ALA A 581 8.94 25.17 -3.00
N GLY A 582 9.15 24.66 -4.23
CA GLY A 582 8.48 23.46 -4.72
C GLY A 582 8.80 22.21 -3.88
N ALA A 583 10.03 22.08 -3.36
CA ALA A 583 10.39 20.98 -2.48
C ALA A 583 9.75 21.10 -1.08
N LEU A 584 9.56 22.32 -0.56
CA LEU A 584 8.88 22.60 0.71
C LEU A 584 7.37 22.43 0.62
N GLU A 585 6.78 22.81 -0.52
CA GLU A 585 5.35 22.67 -0.82
C GLU A 585 4.98 21.26 -1.32
N GLY A 586 5.99 20.44 -1.61
CA GLY A 586 5.88 19.08 -2.14
C GLY A 586 4.78 18.25 -1.47
N LYS A 587 3.68 18.09 -2.22
CA LYS A 587 2.44 17.36 -1.91
C LYS A 587 1.76 17.75 -0.59
N SER A 588 1.37 19.02 -0.50
CA SER A 588 0.23 19.41 0.32
C SER A 588 -0.94 18.42 0.13
N ALA A 589 -1.56 18.04 1.25
CA ALA A 589 -2.50 16.93 1.40
C ALA A 589 -3.70 16.92 0.43
N ALA A 590 -3.93 17.99 -0.33
CA ALA A 590 -4.94 18.09 -1.37
C ALA A 590 -4.64 17.28 -2.64
N SER A 591 -3.41 16.79 -2.83
CA SER A 591 -3.01 15.96 -3.99
C SER A 591 -2.80 14.48 -3.66
N LEU A 592 -3.14 14.05 -2.44
CA LEU A 592 -2.95 12.68 -1.95
C LEU A 592 -4.07 11.72 -2.36
N ASP A 593 -5.13 12.25 -2.97
CA ASP A 593 -6.30 11.51 -3.33
C ASP A 593 -6.61 11.83 -4.78
N ASP A 594 -6.31 10.89 -5.67
CA ASP A 594 -6.68 11.04 -7.08
C ASP A 594 -8.21 11.24 -7.12
N PRO A 595 -8.75 12.28 -7.80
CA PRO A 595 -10.19 12.44 -7.93
C PRO A 595 -10.88 11.17 -8.46
N GLU A 596 -10.17 10.34 -9.23
CA GLU A 596 -10.66 9.03 -9.66
C GLU A 596 -10.77 8.02 -8.49
N ASP A 597 -9.78 7.98 -7.60
CA ASP A 597 -9.77 7.11 -6.41
C ASP A 597 -10.85 7.53 -5.41
N ALA A 598 -11.06 8.83 -5.22
CA ALA A 598 -12.14 9.36 -4.38
C ALA A 598 -13.52 8.95 -4.90
N GLN A 599 -13.77 9.10 -6.19
CA GLN A 599 -15.01 8.64 -6.82
C GLN A 599 -15.19 7.13 -6.74
N ALA A 600 -14.12 6.35 -6.92
CA ALA A 600 -14.16 4.90 -6.82
C ALA A 600 -14.53 4.42 -5.40
N ARG A 601 -14.07 5.13 -4.36
CA ARG A 601 -14.45 4.86 -2.96
C ARG A 601 -15.90 5.22 -2.64
N GLU A 602 -16.38 6.36 -3.10
CA GLU A 602 -17.78 6.75 -2.91
C GLU A 602 -18.73 5.76 -3.59
N ARG A 603 -18.43 5.36 -4.84
CA ARG A 603 -19.18 4.32 -5.54
C ARG A 603 -19.11 2.97 -4.82
N ALA A 604 -17.96 2.59 -4.29
CA ALA A 604 -17.84 1.36 -3.50
C ALA A 604 -18.78 1.38 -2.28
N LYS A 605 -18.87 2.50 -1.56
CA LYS A 605 -19.78 2.64 -0.41
C LYS A 605 -21.24 2.50 -0.80
N GLU A 606 -21.65 3.15 -1.88
CA GLU A 606 -23.03 3.08 -2.38
C GLU A 606 -23.39 1.64 -2.77
N LEU A 607 -22.50 0.96 -3.51
CA LEU A 607 -22.69 -0.43 -3.92
C LEU A 607 -22.74 -1.39 -2.72
N ILE A 608 -21.87 -1.21 -1.72
CA ILE A 608 -21.89 -2.00 -0.48
C ILE A 608 -23.20 -1.79 0.29
N GLY A 609 -23.70 -0.55 0.36
CA GLY A 609 -24.99 -0.23 0.98
C GLY A 609 -26.15 -0.97 0.29
N ARG A 610 -26.24 -0.85 -1.04
CA ARG A 610 -27.24 -1.55 -1.86
C ARG A 610 -27.14 -3.08 -1.73
N ALA A 611 -25.92 -3.62 -1.67
CA ALA A 611 -25.70 -5.05 -1.49
C ALA A 611 -26.21 -5.55 -0.12
N ASN A 612 -26.02 -4.77 0.95
CA ASN A 612 -26.56 -5.10 2.27
C ASN A 612 -28.10 -5.08 2.30
N ASP A 613 -28.72 -4.12 1.63
CA ASP A 613 -30.18 -4.05 1.51
C ASP A 613 -30.75 -5.23 0.70
N ALA A 614 -30.07 -5.62 -0.38
CA ALA A 614 -30.42 -6.81 -1.16
C ALA A 614 -30.23 -8.09 -0.34
N LEU A 615 -29.15 -8.20 0.44
CA LEU A 615 -28.88 -9.34 1.33
C LEU A 615 -29.92 -9.46 2.45
N ALA A 616 -30.41 -8.34 2.99
CA ALA A 616 -31.47 -8.33 4.00
C ALA A 616 -32.82 -8.83 3.44
N ARG A 617 -33.08 -8.58 2.15
CA ARG A 617 -34.27 -9.08 1.44
C ARG A 617 -34.14 -10.53 0.97
N LEU A 618 -32.92 -11.05 0.91
CA LEU A 618 -32.64 -12.42 0.51
C LEU A 618 -33.19 -13.40 1.55
N LYS A 619 -34.08 -14.29 1.11
CA LYS A 619 -34.65 -15.36 1.94
C LYS A 619 -33.71 -16.55 1.96
#